data_AF-A0A7C2MJP2-F1
#
_entry.id   AF-A0A7C2MJP2-F1
#
_cell.length_a   1.000
_cell.length_b   1.000
_cell.length_c   1.000
_cell.angle_alpha   90.00
_cell.angle_beta   90.00
_cell.angle_gamma   90.00
#
_symmetry.space_group_name_H-M   'P 1'
#
loop_
_entity.id
_entity.type
_entity.pdbx_description
1 polymer ?
#
loop_
_entity_poly.entity_id
_entity_poly.type
_entity_poly.pdbx_seq_one_letter_code
_entity_poly.pdbx_strand_id
1 'polypeptide(L)'
;MLDSNIYIDALTQANLACVQLVERHLTDFDVKVPLFALLEAGRNLGRAKTQKLYSILRKCEIEPDYQLVPKELIQRYERLGGKKGDAVIAAYTELIGADYLVTQNRRFLKDVQNLPFTIIEAAQAIQLVSPEEEG
;
A
#
# COMPACT_ATOMS: atom_id res chain seq x y z
N MET A 1 -3.39 3.87 2.21
CA MET A 1 -2.50 2.75 2.57
C MET A 1 -1.85 2.19 1.30
N LEU A 2 -0.53 1.99 1.28
CA LEU A 2 0.16 1.33 0.15
C LEU A 2 0.59 -0.10 0.52
N ASP A 3 0.27 -1.06 -0.32
CA ASP A 3 0.71 -2.45 -0.21
C ASP A 3 2.22 -2.59 -0.49
N SER A 4 2.83 -3.68 -0.04
CA SER A 4 4.25 -3.99 -0.22
C SER A 4 4.66 -3.98 -1.71
N ASN A 5 3.79 -4.50 -2.58
CA ASN A 5 4.05 -4.61 -4.02
C ASN A 5 4.25 -3.25 -4.70
N ILE A 6 3.63 -2.18 -4.19
CA ILE A 6 3.79 -0.82 -4.73
C ILE A 6 5.25 -0.39 -4.60
N TYR A 7 5.84 -0.58 -3.42
CA TYR A 7 7.25 -0.26 -3.18
C TYR A 7 8.17 -1.20 -3.96
N ILE A 8 7.85 -2.49 -4.03
CA ILE A 8 8.67 -3.48 -4.74
C ILE A 8 8.74 -3.11 -6.23
N ASP A 9 7.59 -2.88 -6.86
CA ASP A 9 7.49 -2.58 -8.28
C ASP A 9 8.12 -1.23 -8.63
N ALA A 10 7.97 -0.23 -7.77
CA ALA A 10 8.64 1.07 -7.93
C ALA A 10 10.17 0.94 -7.87
N LEU A 11 10.69 0.28 -6.84
CA LEU A 11 12.13 0.20 -6.58
C LEU A 11 12.83 -0.79 -7.53
N THR A 12 12.10 -1.72 -8.12
CA THR A 12 12.58 -2.61 -9.19
C THR A 12 12.34 -2.06 -10.59
N GLN A 13 11.62 -0.94 -10.71
CA GLN A 13 11.21 -0.34 -11.99
C GLN A 13 10.33 -1.28 -12.83
N ALA A 14 9.60 -2.19 -12.19
CA ALA A 14 8.71 -3.14 -12.85
C ALA A 14 7.39 -2.50 -13.31
N ASN A 15 6.97 -1.40 -12.68
CA ASN A 15 5.75 -0.68 -13.02
C ASN A 15 5.96 0.83 -12.92
N LEU A 16 5.79 1.55 -14.04
CA LEU A 16 6.02 2.99 -14.12
C LEU A 16 5.07 3.81 -13.24
N ALA A 17 3.81 3.40 -13.09
CA ALA A 17 2.86 4.09 -12.23
C ALA A 17 3.26 3.95 -10.75
N CYS A 18 3.76 2.78 -10.34
CA CYS A 18 4.33 2.61 -9.00
C CYS A 18 5.55 3.53 -8.78
N VAL A 19 6.44 3.63 -9.78
CA VAL A 19 7.60 4.56 -9.72
C VAL A 19 7.13 6.00 -9.52
N GLN A 20 6.19 6.46 -10.34
CA GLN A 20 5.65 7.82 -10.25
C GLN A 20 4.97 8.08 -8.90
N LEU A 21 4.14 7.14 -8.44
CA LEU A 21 3.46 7.25 -7.16
C LEU A 21 4.46 7.38 -6.01
N VAL A 22 5.46 6.50 -5.93
CA VAL A 22 6.42 6.49 -4.82
C VAL A 22 7.42 7.64 -4.88
N GLU A 23 7.89 8.01 -6.07
CA GLU A 23 8.96 9.02 -6.21
C GLU A 23 8.45 10.46 -6.37
N ARG A 24 7.18 10.67 -6.73
CA ARG A 24 6.64 12.01 -7.03
C ARG A 24 5.39 12.37 -6.26
N HIS A 25 4.47 11.43 -6.11
CA HIS A 25 3.14 11.72 -5.57
C HIS A 25 2.92 11.23 -4.14
N LEU A 26 3.94 10.63 -3.51
CA LEU A 26 3.79 10.03 -2.19
C LEU A 26 3.37 11.07 -1.13
N THR A 27 3.83 12.30 -1.27
CA THR A 27 3.50 13.44 -0.38
C THR A 27 2.17 14.10 -0.70
N ASP A 28 1.52 13.74 -1.81
CA ASP A 28 0.21 14.28 -2.19
C ASP A 28 -0.95 13.58 -1.43
N PHE A 29 -0.63 12.56 -0.63
CA PHE A 29 -1.58 11.79 0.17
C PHE A 29 -1.16 11.71 1.64
N ASP A 30 -2.12 11.56 2.55
CA ASP A 30 -1.82 11.08 3.92
C ASP A 30 -1.56 9.57 3.88
N VAL A 31 -0.30 9.22 3.59
CA VAL A 31 0.11 7.81 3.47
C VAL A 31 0.48 7.26 4.84
N LYS A 32 -0.22 6.21 5.27
CA LYS A 32 0.23 5.31 6.33
C LYS A 32 0.99 4.11 5.75
N VAL A 33 2.11 3.78 6.39
CA VAL A 33 3.04 2.75 5.93
C VAL A 33 3.32 1.78 7.08
N PRO A 34 2.65 0.63 7.15
CA PRO A 34 2.85 -0.31 8.23
C PRO A 34 4.20 -1.00 8.11
N LEU A 35 4.80 -1.29 9.27
CA LEU A 35 6.08 -1.99 9.35
C LEU A 35 6.05 -3.33 8.58
N PHE A 36 4.95 -4.08 8.62
CA PHE A 36 4.88 -5.37 7.93
C PHE A 36 5.06 -5.22 6.40
N ALA A 37 4.53 -4.16 5.79
CA ALA A 37 4.69 -3.90 4.36
C ALA A 37 6.15 -3.57 4.03
N LEU A 38 6.84 -2.81 4.88
CA LEU A 38 8.26 -2.50 4.73
C LEU A 38 9.15 -3.73 4.92
N LEU A 39 8.83 -4.60 5.88
CA LEU A 39 9.55 -5.86 6.09
C LEU A 39 9.39 -6.79 4.88
N GLU A 40 8.20 -6.87 4.31
CA GLU A 40 7.95 -7.66 3.11
C GLU A 40 8.67 -7.09 1.88
N ALA A 41 8.58 -5.78 1.65
CA ALA A 41 9.32 -5.11 0.59
C ALA A 41 10.84 -5.33 0.75
N GLY A 42 11.36 -5.21 1.98
CA GLY A 42 12.77 -5.40 2.29
C GLY A 42 13.29 -6.81 1.98
N ARG A 43 12.48 -7.86 2.20
CA ARG A 43 12.83 -9.24 1.83
C ARG A 43 12.98 -9.43 0.32
N ASN A 44 12.26 -8.65 -0.49
CA ASN A 44 12.26 -8.76 -1.94
C ASN A 44 13.29 -7.82 -2.63
N LEU A 45 13.59 -6.68 -2.02
CA LEU A 45 14.36 -5.60 -2.66
C LEU A 45 15.88 -5.72 -2.52
N GLY A 46 16.38 -6.48 -1.56
CA GLY A 46 17.81 -6.52 -1.24
C GLY A 46 18.31 -5.19 -0.66
N ARG A 47 19.54 -5.17 -0.13
CA ARG A 47 20.02 -4.08 0.75
C ARG A 47 19.95 -2.68 0.13
N ALA A 48 20.45 -2.51 -1.10
CA ALA A 48 20.55 -1.19 -1.72
C ALA A 48 19.18 -0.55 -1.99
N LYS A 49 18.22 -1.32 -2.52
CA LYS A 49 16.87 -0.83 -2.79
C LYS A 49 16.08 -0.62 -1.50
N THR A 50 16.27 -1.47 -0.49
CA THR A 50 15.69 -1.25 0.85
C THR A 50 16.20 0.07 1.45
N GLN A 51 17.49 0.36 1.36
CA GLN A 51 18.05 1.65 1.81
C GLN A 51 17.46 2.84 1.02
N LYS A 52 17.27 2.69 -0.31
CA LYS A 52 16.60 3.70 -1.13
C LYS A 52 15.16 3.93 -0.66
N LEU A 53 14.39 2.89 -0.35
CA LEU A 53 13.03 3.00 0.16
C LEU A 53 12.98 3.81 1.46
N TYR A 54 13.78 3.47 2.47
CA TYR A 54 13.84 4.25 3.72
C TYR A 54 14.29 5.70 3.51
N SER A 55 15.20 5.94 2.56
CA SER A 55 15.61 7.29 2.18
C SER A 55 14.47 8.11 1.58
N ILE A 56 13.62 7.51 0.74
CA ILE A 56 12.42 8.14 0.19
C ILE A 56 11.44 8.49 1.32
N LEU A 57 11.08 7.51 2.16
CA LEU A 57 10.13 7.73 3.27
C LEU A 57 10.58 8.85 4.20
N ARG A 58 11.87 8.86 4.57
CA ARG A 58 12.45 9.91 5.40
C ARG A 58 12.39 11.29 4.74
N LYS A 59 12.62 11.39 3.41
CA LYS A 59 12.53 12.66 2.68
C LYS A 59 11.09 13.18 2.61
N CYS A 60 10.12 12.28 2.57
CA CYS A 60 8.70 12.59 2.59
C CYS A 60 8.15 12.79 4.02
N GLU A 61 9.01 12.72 5.05
CA GLU A 61 8.61 12.80 6.47
C GLU A 61 7.56 11.73 6.87
N ILE A 62 7.59 10.58 6.18
CA ILE A 62 6.72 9.44 6.46
C ILE A 62 7.45 8.46 7.37
N GLU A 63 6.89 8.25 8.56
CA GLU A 63 7.39 7.27 9.52
C GLU A 63 6.67 5.92 9.37
N PRO A 64 7.36 4.79 9.60
CA PRO A 64 6.71 3.50 9.71
C PRO A 64 5.68 3.47 10.84
N ASP A 65 4.52 2.91 10.56
CA ASP A 65 3.51 2.64 11.58
C ASP A 65 3.73 1.25 12.19
N TYR A 66 3.80 1.21 13.52
CA TYR A 66 4.04 0.03 14.34
C TYR A 66 2.75 -0.55 14.94
N GLN A 67 1.60 0.05 14.62
CA GLN A 67 0.31 -0.39 15.14
C GLN A 67 0.04 -1.85 14.79
N LEU A 68 -0.28 -2.62 15.83
CA LEU A 68 -0.65 -4.02 15.70
C LEU A 68 -2.13 -4.12 15.32
N VAL A 69 -2.42 -4.95 14.32
CA VAL A 69 -3.78 -5.22 13.90
C VAL A 69 -4.44 -6.19 14.90
N PRO A 70 -5.61 -5.86 15.47
CA PRO A 70 -6.34 -6.78 16.34
C PRO A 70 -6.62 -8.10 15.64
N LYS A 71 -6.39 -9.21 16.34
CA LYS A 71 -6.55 -10.57 15.80
C LYS A 71 -7.98 -10.82 15.33
N GLU A 72 -8.95 -10.28 16.06
CA GLU A 72 -10.37 -10.39 15.78
C GLU A 72 -10.73 -9.74 14.44
N LEU A 73 -10.07 -8.62 14.11
CA LEU A 73 -10.26 -7.92 12.84
C LEU A 73 -9.67 -8.71 11.68
N ILE A 74 -8.46 -9.26 11.85
CA ILE A 74 -7.85 -10.17 10.85
C ILE A 74 -8.78 -11.37 10.59
N GLN A 75 -9.26 -12.01 11.66
CA GLN A 75 -10.15 -13.17 11.56
C GLN A 75 -11.48 -12.85 10.87
N ARG A 76 -11.99 -11.62 11.00
CA ARG A 76 -13.16 -11.18 10.24
C ARG A 76 -12.89 -11.25 8.74
N TYR A 77 -11.76 -10.70 8.28
CA TYR A 77 -11.39 -10.75 6.87
C TYR A 77 -11.07 -12.17 6.37
N GLU A 78 -10.46 -13.02 7.21
CA GLU A 78 -10.26 -14.44 6.87
C GLU A 78 -11.60 -15.17 6.66
N ARG A 79 -12.59 -14.93 7.53
CA ARG A 79 -13.94 -15.51 7.38
C ARG A 79 -14.69 -15.01 6.15
N LEU A 80 -14.37 -13.80 5.68
CA LEU A 80 -14.92 -13.25 4.44
C LEU A 80 -14.25 -13.82 3.18
N GLY A 81 -13.28 -14.73 3.33
CA GLY A 81 -12.58 -15.37 2.21
C GLY A 81 -11.21 -14.76 1.89
N GLY A 82 -10.75 -13.79 2.68
CA GLY A 82 -9.40 -13.26 2.58
C GLY A 82 -8.36 -14.31 2.94
N LYS A 83 -7.31 -14.44 2.12
CA LYS A 83 -6.13 -15.23 2.51
C LYS A 83 -5.45 -14.54 3.70
N LYS A 84 -4.71 -15.30 4.51
CA LYS A 84 -4.06 -14.79 5.73
C LYS A 84 -3.28 -13.47 5.53
N GLY A 85 -2.50 -13.34 4.45
CA GLY A 85 -1.78 -12.10 4.14
C GLY A 85 -2.71 -10.94 3.78
N ASP A 86 -3.63 -11.19 2.84
CA ASP A 86 -4.62 -10.21 2.39
C ASP A 86 -5.51 -9.73 3.55
N ALA A 87 -5.91 -10.64 4.45
CA ALA A 87 -6.71 -10.34 5.61
C ALA A 87 -6.03 -9.39 6.59
N VAL A 88 -4.70 -9.51 6.77
CA VAL A 88 -3.93 -8.59 7.62
C VAL A 88 -3.89 -7.19 7.01
N ILE A 89 -3.62 -7.09 5.71
CA ILE A 89 -3.56 -5.81 4.99
C ILE A 89 -4.94 -5.13 5.00
N ALA A 90 -6.01 -5.89 4.76
CA ALA A 90 -7.39 -5.39 4.79
C ALA A 90 -7.77 -4.87 6.17
N ALA A 91 -7.51 -5.69 7.20
CA ALA A 91 -7.77 -5.35 8.58
C ALA A 91 -6.99 -4.11 9.03
N TYR A 92 -5.71 -4.01 8.64
CA TYR A 92 -4.93 -2.81 8.91
C TYR A 92 -5.51 -1.59 8.22
N THR A 93 -5.90 -1.70 6.93
CA THR A 93 -6.47 -0.59 6.15
C THR A 93 -7.74 -0.05 6.80
N GLU A 94 -8.66 -0.93 7.23
CA GLU A 94 -9.85 -0.53 7.99
C GLU A 94 -9.48 0.11 9.34
N LEU A 95 -8.53 -0.48 10.06
CA LEU A 95 -8.13 -0.03 11.39
C LEU A 95 -7.60 1.41 11.41
N ILE A 96 -6.81 1.79 10.40
CA ILE A 96 -6.27 3.15 10.28
C ILE A 96 -7.26 4.13 9.63
N GLY A 97 -8.45 3.66 9.22
CA GLY A 97 -9.46 4.48 8.56
C GLY A 97 -9.01 5.00 7.19
N ALA A 98 -8.18 4.25 6.46
CA ALA A 98 -7.71 4.70 5.15
C ALA A 98 -8.82 4.57 4.10
N ASP A 99 -9.07 5.63 3.33
CA ASP A 99 -10.06 5.62 2.24
C ASP A 99 -9.68 4.65 1.12
N TYR A 100 -8.37 4.51 0.87
CA TYR A 100 -7.83 3.73 -0.24
C TYR A 100 -6.75 2.73 0.22
N LEU A 101 -6.86 1.51 -0.30
CA LEU A 101 -5.78 0.54 -0.39
C LEU A 101 -5.23 0.53 -1.81
N VAL A 102 -3.97 0.93 -1.97
CA VAL A 102 -3.29 0.90 -3.27
C VAL A 102 -2.48 -0.39 -3.40
N THR A 103 -2.79 -1.21 -4.40
CA THR A 103 -2.09 -2.47 -4.68
C THR A 103 -2.14 -2.81 -6.18
N GLN A 104 -1.11 -3.47 -6.69
CA GLN A 104 -1.13 -4.08 -8.04
C GLN A 104 -1.67 -5.52 -8.04
N ASN A 105 -2.04 -6.06 -6.87
CA ASN A 105 -2.53 -7.43 -6.76
C ASN A 105 -4.03 -7.49 -7.09
N ARG A 106 -4.36 -7.68 -8.36
CA ARG A 106 -5.75 -7.77 -8.86
C ARG A 106 -6.59 -8.90 -8.27
N ARG A 107 -5.98 -9.85 -7.57
CA ARG A 107 -6.68 -10.95 -6.90
C ARG A 107 -6.98 -10.66 -5.43
N PHE A 108 -6.49 -9.53 -4.92
CA PHE A 108 -6.63 -9.12 -3.54
C PHE A 108 -8.11 -8.93 -3.18
N LEU A 109 -8.62 -9.72 -2.24
CA LEU A 109 -9.99 -9.67 -1.73
C LEU A 109 -11.10 -9.66 -2.82
N LYS A 110 -10.85 -10.24 -3.99
CA LYS A 110 -11.80 -10.20 -5.12
C LYS A 110 -13.22 -10.70 -4.79
N ASP A 111 -13.35 -11.53 -3.75
CA ASP A 111 -14.60 -12.15 -3.33
C ASP A 111 -15.20 -11.47 -2.07
N VAL A 112 -14.51 -10.49 -1.47
CA VAL A 112 -14.98 -9.76 -0.29
C VAL A 112 -15.78 -8.54 -0.72
N GLN A 113 -17.05 -8.48 -0.31
CA GLN A 113 -17.95 -7.37 -0.59
C GLN A 113 -18.03 -6.39 0.59
N ASN A 114 -18.45 -5.15 0.31
CA ASN A 114 -18.69 -4.10 1.31
C ASN A 114 -17.47 -3.76 2.17
N LEU A 115 -16.30 -3.64 1.53
CA LEU A 115 -15.11 -3.12 2.19
C LEU A 115 -15.34 -1.66 2.61
N PRO A 116 -14.85 -1.24 3.79
CA PRO A 116 -14.97 0.14 4.26
C PRO A 116 -13.98 1.10 3.57
N PHE A 117 -13.25 0.61 2.57
CA PHE A 117 -12.25 1.32 1.79
C PHE A 117 -12.29 0.86 0.34
N THR A 118 -11.72 1.66 -0.56
CA THR A 118 -11.65 1.34 -1.99
C THR A 118 -10.28 0.75 -2.33
N ILE A 119 -10.26 -0.33 -3.12
CA ILE A 119 -9.01 -0.89 -3.66
C ILE A 119 -8.74 -0.26 -5.02
N ILE A 120 -7.57 0.33 -5.20
CA ILE A 120 -7.16 0.97 -6.46
C ILE A 120 -5.72 0.57 -6.87
N GLU A 121 -5.42 0.67 -8.15
CA GLU A 121 -4.06 0.55 -8.67
C GLU A 121 -3.31 1.89 -8.56
N ALA A 122 -1.97 1.87 -8.63
CA ALA A 122 -1.15 3.09 -8.53
C ALA A 122 -1.49 4.17 -9.57
N ALA A 123 -1.85 3.77 -10.80
CA ALA A 123 -2.25 4.71 -11.85
C ALA A 123 -3.53 5.48 -11.48
N GLN A 124 -4.50 4.77 -10.89
CA GLN A 124 -5.75 5.39 -10.42
C GLN A 124 -5.49 6.31 -9.23
N ALA A 125 -4.56 5.94 -8.33
CA ALA A 125 -4.16 6.81 -7.23
C ALA A 125 -3.61 8.14 -7.76
N ILE A 126 -2.69 8.12 -8.73
CA ILE A 126 -2.12 9.34 -9.33
C ILE A 126 -3.21 10.25 -9.93
N GLN A 127 -4.21 9.68 -10.60
CA GLN A 127 -5.32 10.44 -11.17
C GLN A 127 -6.15 11.20 -10.11
N LEU A 128 -6.14 10.78 -8.83
CA LEU A 128 -6.85 11.50 -7.76
C LEU A 128 -6.21 12.85 -7.42
N VAL A 129 -4.91 13.03 -7.68
CA VAL A 129 -4.13 14.22 -7.29
C VAL A 129 -3.53 14.95 -8.48
N SER A 130 -3.52 14.32 -9.64
CA SER A 130 -3.15 14.92 -10.92
C SER A 130 -4.23 14.58 -11.94
N PRO A 131 -5.46 15.10 -11.77
CA PRO A 131 -6.43 15.02 -12.85
C PRO A 131 -5.80 15.72 -14.05
N GLU A 132 -5.69 15.02 -15.18
CA GLU A 132 -5.25 15.64 -16.42
C GLU A 132 -6.07 16.92 -16.62
N GLU A 133 -5.41 18.06 -16.83
CA GLU A 133 -6.07 19.23 -17.38
C GLU A 133 -6.65 18.79 -18.72
N GLU A 134 -7.97 18.60 -18.78
CA GLU A 134 -8.69 18.42 -20.04
C GLU A 134 -8.41 19.68 -20.88
N GLY A 135 -7.51 19.54 -21.86
CA GLY A 135 -7.15 20.57 -22.83
C GLY A 135 -8.24 20.85 -23.86
#